data_AF-A0A2U1KIH9-F1
#
_entry.id   AF-A0A2U1KIH9-F1
#
_cell.length_a   1.000
_cell.length_b   1.000
_cell.length_c   1.000
_cell.angle_alpha   90.00
_cell.angle_beta   90.00
_cell.angle_gamma   90.00
#
_symmetry.space_group_name_H-M   'P 1'
#
loop_
_entity.id
_entity.type
_entity.pdbx_description
1 polymer ?
#
loop_
_entity_poly.entity_id
_entity_poly.type
_entity_poly.pdbx_seq_one_letter_code
_entity_poly.pdbx_strand_id
1 'polypeptide(L)'
;MKSDPLIKTYPDIGQVAFGWKGRVVISTFLYLEIFLTVVEFLIMEGDNLHKLFPNFDIFGKKIGGKQEFIILAALVILPTTWIKNLGFLAYFSACGAISSVILLLAVLWGGVFDGIGFHERGDLWNWSGIPTTVSLFTFCFLGHAIFPTICNSMEKKSQFPRVCHSKPRHSQ
;
A
#
# COMPACT_ATOMS: atom_id res chain seq x y z
N MET A 1 25.90 8.87 13.43
CA MET A 1 26.08 7.64 12.63
C MET A 1 26.52 8.10 11.25
N LYS A 2 27.80 7.93 10.88
CA LYS A 2 28.27 8.28 9.54
C LYS A 2 27.72 7.20 8.60
N SER A 3 26.64 7.52 7.89
CA SER A 3 26.07 6.60 6.90
C SER A 3 27.09 6.37 5.81
N ASP A 4 27.53 5.13 5.63
CA ASP A 4 28.41 4.77 4.53
C ASP A 4 27.71 5.13 3.20
N PRO A 5 28.36 5.87 2.29
CA PRO A 5 27.75 6.32 1.03
C PRO A 5 27.28 5.17 0.11
N LEU A 6 27.71 3.94 0.42
CA LEU A 6 27.45 2.70 -0.30
C LEU A 6 26.11 2.03 0.06
N ILE A 7 25.51 2.34 1.21
CA ILE A 7 24.24 1.71 1.64
C ILE A 7 23.08 2.61 1.24
N LYS A 8 22.46 2.30 0.09
CA LYS A 8 21.31 3.07 -0.43
C LYS A 8 20.02 2.25 -0.43
N THR A 9 20.12 0.93 -0.43
CA THR A 9 18.98 0.01 -0.53
C THR A 9 19.12 -1.19 0.42
N TYR A 10 18.00 -1.85 0.77
CA TYR A 10 18.02 -3.06 1.62
C TYR A 10 18.97 -4.17 1.11
N PRO A 11 19.04 -4.45 -0.20
CA PRO A 11 20.02 -5.42 -0.73
C PRO A 11 21.48 -5.03 -0.48
N ASP A 12 21.81 -3.74 -0.43
CA ASP A 12 23.19 -3.29 -0.16
C ASP A 12 23.61 -3.63 1.29
N ILE A 13 22.67 -3.56 2.24
CA ILE A 13 22.88 -4.03 3.62
C ILE A 13 23.19 -5.53 3.61
N GLY A 14 22.43 -6.30 2.82
CA GLY A 14 22.68 -7.72 2.59
C GLY A 14 24.06 -8.02 2.04
N GLN A 15 24.54 -7.19 1.11
CA GLN A 15 25.87 -7.30 0.54
C GLN A 15 26.96 -7.06 1.57
N VAL A 16 26.81 -6.03 2.41
CA VAL A 16 27.79 -5.67 3.43
C VAL A 16 27.86 -6.74 4.53
N ALA A 17 26.72 -7.31 4.92
CA ALA A 17 26.66 -8.29 6.01
C ALA A 17 27.03 -9.72 5.58
N PHE A 18 26.63 -10.15 4.38
CA PHE A 18 26.72 -11.56 3.95
C PHE A 18 27.32 -11.74 2.55
N GLY A 19 27.87 -10.67 1.96
CA GLY A 19 28.45 -10.69 0.61
C GLY A 19 27.40 -10.85 -0.50
N TRP A 20 27.85 -11.28 -1.67
CA TRP A 20 27.01 -11.41 -2.87
C TRP A 20 25.75 -12.28 -2.65
N LYS A 21 25.89 -13.38 -1.91
CA LYS A 21 24.77 -14.30 -1.64
C LYS A 21 23.66 -13.61 -0.84
N GLY A 22 24.02 -12.81 0.18
CA GLY A 22 23.04 -12.05 0.96
C GLY A 22 22.31 -11.00 0.16
N ARG A 23 23.02 -10.31 -0.74
CA ARG A 23 22.41 -9.35 -1.66
C ARG A 23 21.33 -10.00 -2.53
N VAL A 24 21.65 -11.14 -3.15
CA VAL A 24 20.70 -11.86 -4.01
C VAL A 24 19.47 -12.29 -3.22
N VAL A 25 19.66 -12.90 -2.04
CA VAL A 25 18.54 -13.36 -1.20
C VAL A 25 17.62 -12.20 -0.80
N ILE A 26 18.19 -11.11 -0.28
CA ILE A 26 17.39 -9.95 0.16
C ILE A 26 16.70 -9.26 -1.03
N SER A 27 17.38 -9.11 -2.16
CA SER A 27 16.75 -8.61 -3.40
C SER A 27 15.57 -9.47 -3.82
N THR A 28 15.71 -10.80 -3.82
CA THR A 28 14.63 -11.72 -4.20
C THR A 28 13.42 -11.57 -3.30
N PHE A 29 13.60 -11.58 -1.97
CA PHE A 29 12.50 -11.41 -1.03
C PHE A 29 11.81 -10.05 -1.19
N LEU A 30 12.58 -8.97 -1.32
CA LEU A 30 12.04 -7.61 -1.48
C LEU A 30 11.22 -7.47 -2.77
N TYR A 31 11.71 -8.00 -3.88
CA TYR A 31 10.97 -7.95 -5.15
C TYR A 31 9.72 -8.83 -5.13
N LEU A 32 9.78 -10.00 -4.51
CA LEU A 32 8.61 -10.86 -4.32
C LEU A 32 7.57 -10.17 -3.44
N GLU A 33 7.97 -9.54 -2.34
CA GLU A 33 7.08 -8.81 -1.43
C GLU A 33 6.34 -7.67 -2.16
N ILE A 34 7.08 -6.83 -2.90
CA ILE A 34 6.48 -5.73 -3.67
C ILE A 34 5.55 -6.28 -4.76
N PHE A 35 5.94 -7.35 -5.46
CA PHE A 35 5.10 -7.98 -6.49
C PHE A 35 3.79 -8.52 -5.91
N LEU A 36 3.87 -9.30 -4.83
CA LEU A 36 2.69 -9.87 -4.17
C LEU A 36 1.76 -8.77 -3.64
N THR A 37 2.33 -7.71 -3.05
CA THR A 37 1.57 -6.56 -2.55
C THR A 37 0.80 -5.86 -3.69
N VAL A 38 1.43 -5.64 -4.85
CA VAL A 38 0.77 -5.04 -6.01
C VAL A 38 -0.37 -5.93 -6.54
N VAL A 39 -0.15 -7.24 -6.61
CA VAL A 39 -1.19 -8.20 -7.02
C VAL A 39 -2.37 -8.21 -6.03
N GLU A 40 -2.09 -8.15 -4.73
CA GLU A 40 -3.11 -8.08 -3.68
C GLU A 40 -3.98 -6.82 -3.82
N PHE A 41 -3.37 -5.64 -4.00
CA PHE A 41 -4.11 -4.40 -4.24
C PHE A 41 -4.98 -4.48 -5.49
N LEU A 42 -4.47 -5.08 -6.56
CA LEU A 42 -5.20 -5.20 -7.82
C LEU A 42 -6.43 -6.12 -7.68
N ILE A 43 -6.28 -7.24 -6.97
CA ILE A 43 -7.41 -8.12 -6.66
C ILE A 43 -8.42 -7.37 -5.80
N MET A 44 -7.98 -6.70 -4.73
CA MET A 44 -8.86 -5.96 -3.83
C MET A 44 -9.65 -4.86 -4.58
N GLU A 45 -9.01 -4.15 -5.49
CA GLU A 45 -9.68 -3.13 -6.30
C GLU A 45 -10.70 -3.75 -7.26
N GLY A 46 -10.36 -4.85 -7.93
CA GLY A 46 -11.30 -5.58 -8.78
C GLY A 46 -12.50 -6.12 -8.01
N ASP A 47 -12.30 -6.65 -6.80
CA ASP A 47 -13.35 -7.11 -5.90
C ASP A 47 -14.26 -5.96 -5.49
N ASN A 48 -13.69 -4.80 -5.17
CA ASN A 48 -14.43 -3.61 -4.79
C ASN A 48 -15.26 -3.06 -5.96
N LEU A 49 -14.68 -2.99 -7.16
CA LEU A 49 -15.39 -2.54 -8.37
C LEU A 49 -16.53 -3.48 -8.74
N HIS A 50 -16.31 -4.80 -8.64
CA HIS A 50 -17.37 -5.78 -8.88
C HIS A 50 -18.53 -5.64 -7.88
N LYS A 51 -18.25 -5.33 -6.61
CA LYS A 51 -19.28 -5.07 -5.59
C LYS A 51 -20.03 -3.76 -5.84
N LEU A 52 -19.34 -2.73 -6.33
CA LEU A 52 -19.95 -1.43 -6.65
C LEU A 52 -20.80 -1.47 -7.93
N PHE A 53 -20.38 -2.26 -8.93
CA PHE A 53 -21.03 -2.37 -10.23
C PHE A 53 -21.36 -3.82 -10.60
N PRO A 54 -22.27 -4.48 -9.85
CA PRO A 54 -22.60 -5.90 -10.08
C PRO A 54 -23.34 -6.14 -11.41
N ASN A 55 -23.93 -5.10 -12.00
CA ASN A 55 -24.63 -5.15 -13.29
C ASN A 55 -24.07 -4.12 -14.26
N PHE A 56 -22.74 -4.07 -14.41
CA PHE A 56 -22.11 -3.16 -15.36
C PHE A 56 -22.34 -3.66 -16.80
N ASP A 57 -23.23 -2.98 -17.52
CA ASP A 57 -23.50 -3.24 -18.94
C ASP A 57 -22.77 -2.20 -19.80
N ILE A 58 -21.87 -2.66 -20.67
CA ILE A 58 -21.26 -1.81 -21.71
C ILE A 58 -21.83 -2.27 -23.06
N PHE A 59 -22.50 -1.37 -23.77
CA PHE A 59 -23.00 -1.63 -25.14
C PHE A 59 -23.89 -2.89 -25.27
N GLY A 60 -24.68 -3.20 -24.25
CA GLY A 60 -25.61 -4.34 -24.26
C GLY A 60 -24.97 -5.71 -24.01
N LYS A 61 -23.69 -5.76 -23.62
CA LYS A 61 -23.04 -6.96 -23.08
C LYS A 61 -22.76 -6.77 -21.59
N LYS A 62 -23.25 -7.71 -20.78
CA LYS A 62 -22.89 -7.81 -19.36
C LYS A 62 -21.40 -8.12 -19.25
N ILE A 63 -20.62 -7.12 -18.88
CA ILE A 63 -19.25 -7.28 -18.41
C ILE A 63 -19.38 -7.36 -16.89
N GLY A 64 -19.40 -8.59 -16.39
CA GLY A 64 -19.82 -8.87 -15.01
C GLY A 64 -18.87 -9.79 -14.26
N GLY A 65 -17.75 -10.18 -14.86
CA GLY A 65 -16.78 -11.07 -14.22
C GLY A 65 -15.88 -10.32 -13.25
N LYS A 66 -15.68 -10.88 -12.05
CA LYS A 66 -14.64 -10.44 -11.09
C LYS A 66 -13.28 -10.23 -11.77
N GLN A 67 -12.92 -11.14 -12.67
CA GLN A 67 -11.65 -11.09 -13.43
C GLN A 67 -11.59 -9.93 -14.43
N GLU A 68 -12.72 -9.52 -14.99
CA GLU A 68 -12.76 -8.41 -15.97
C GLU A 68 -12.48 -7.07 -15.28
N PHE A 69 -13.00 -6.87 -14.07
CA PHE A 69 -12.68 -5.69 -13.26
C PHE A 69 -11.22 -5.64 -12.82
N ILE A 70 -10.63 -6.80 -12.48
CA ILE A 70 -9.19 -6.91 -12.17
C ILE A 70 -8.34 -6.51 -13.39
N ILE A 71 -8.68 -7.03 -14.57
CA ILE A 71 -7.97 -6.70 -15.83
C ILE A 71 -8.15 -5.22 -16.18
N LEU A 72 -9.36 -4.67 -16.00
CA LEU A 72 -9.64 -3.27 -16.25
C LEU A 72 -8.83 -2.36 -15.31
N ALA A 73 -8.83 -2.64 -14.01
CA ALA A 73 -8.03 -1.92 -13.03
C ALA A 73 -6.53 -1.98 -13.38
N ALA A 74 -6.04 -3.16 -13.79
CA ALA A 74 -4.66 -3.32 -14.23
C ALA A 74 -4.34 -2.44 -15.43
N LEU A 75 -5.23 -2.40 -16.42
CA LEU A 75 -5.07 -1.61 -17.63
C LEU A 75 -5.09 -0.10 -17.35
N VAL A 76 -5.84 0.35 -16.36
CA VAL A 76 -5.89 1.75 -15.91
C VAL A 76 -4.63 2.13 -15.11
N ILE A 77 -4.13 1.24 -14.24
CA ILE A 77 -2.93 1.48 -13.42
C ILE A 77 -1.65 1.36 -14.25
N LEU A 78 -1.58 0.45 -15.21
CA LEU A 78 -0.40 0.20 -16.05
C LEU A 78 0.23 1.48 -16.62
N PRO A 79 -0.51 2.42 -17.26
CA PRO A 79 0.08 3.65 -17.78
C PRO A 79 0.67 4.57 -16.70
N THR A 80 0.19 4.48 -15.45
CA THR A 80 0.76 5.26 -14.33
C THR A 80 2.20 4.83 -14.02
N THR A 81 2.58 3.58 -14.33
CA THR A 81 3.94 3.07 -14.13
C THR A 81 4.97 3.64 -15.12
N TRP A 82 4.51 4.15 -16.27
CA TRP A 82 5.38 4.80 -17.26
C TRP A 82 5.67 6.27 -16.92
N ILE A 83 4.97 6.83 -15.94
CA ILE A 83 5.18 8.21 -15.49
C ILE A 83 6.50 8.30 -14.73
N LYS A 84 7.50 8.91 -15.36
CA LYS A 84 8.83 9.13 -14.74
C LYS A 84 8.85 10.30 -13.75
N ASN A 85 7.76 11.08 -13.67
CA ASN A 85 7.67 12.24 -12.79
C ASN A 85 7.15 11.85 -11.40
N LEU A 86 8.07 11.67 -10.46
CA LEU A 86 7.80 11.35 -9.06
C LEU A 86 6.97 12.43 -8.34
N GLY A 87 7.05 13.70 -8.77
CA GLY A 87 6.26 14.79 -8.18
C GLY A 87 4.77 14.66 -8.49
N PHE A 88 4.42 14.23 -9.71
CA PHE A 88 3.04 13.94 -10.08
C PHE A 88 2.47 12.76 -9.28
N LEU A 89 3.26 11.70 -9.14
CA LEU A 89 2.87 10.52 -8.34
C LEU A 89 2.72 10.86 -6.85
N ALA A 90 3.57 11.74 -6.31
CA ALA A 90 3.46 12.23 -4.95
C ALA A 90 2.17 13.04 -4.72
N TYR A 91 1.77 13.88 -5.68
CA TYR A 91 0.49 14.60 -5.61
C TYR A 91 -0.71 13.64 -5.65
N PHE A 92 -0.69 12.66 -6.55
CA PHE A 92 -1.72 11.62 -6.61
C PHE A 92 -1.81 10.82 -5.29
N SER A 93 -0.67 10.49 -4.69
CA SER A 93 -0.62 9.86 -3.36
C SER A 93 -1.22 10.75 -2.27
N ALA A 94 -0.99 12.06 -2.30
CA ALA A 94 -1.58 12.99 -1.34
C ALA A 94 -3.11 13.07 -1.50
N CYS A 95 -3.61 13.12 -2.75
CA CYS A 95 -5.04 13.03 -3.03
C CYS A 95 -5.65 11.72 -2.52
N GLY A 96 -4.96 10.60 -2.74
CA GLY A 96 -5.37 9.30 -2.21
C GLY A 96 -5.46 9.28 -0.69
N ALA A 97 -4.46 9.86 0.01
CA ALA A 97 -4.48 9.96 1.47
C ALA A 97 -5.67 10.79 1.99
N ILE A 98 -5.97 11.94 1.35
CA ILE A 98 -7.14 12.75 1.68
C ILE A 98 -8.44 11.97 1.44
N SER A 99 -8.54 11.25 0.31
CA SER A 99 -9.69 10.40 0.00
C SER A 99 -9.91 9.33 1.06
N SER A 100 -8.84 8.65 1.51
CA SER A 100 -8.92 7.68 2.60
C SER A 100 -9.43 8.29 3.91
N VAL A 101 -9.00 9.50 4.26
CA VAL A 101 -9.50 10.21 5.46
C VAL A 101 -11.00 10.51 5.32
N ILE A 102 -11.43 10.99 4.16
CA ILE A 102 -12.86 11.25 3.91
C ILE A 102 -13.68 9.96 4.03
N LEU A 103 -13.19 8.86 3.45
CA LEU A 103 -13.86 7.55 3.54
C LEU A 103 -13.96 7.07 4.99
N LEU A 104 -12.91 7.21 5.79
CA LEU A 104 -12.95 6.89 7.22
C LEU A 104 -14.01 7.71 7.95
N LEU A 105 -14.07 9.03 7.70
CA LEU A 105 -15.08 9.91 8.30
C LEU A 105 -16.50 9.52 7.87
N ALA A 106 -16.71 9.14 6.61
CA ALA A 106 -17.99 8.69 6.11
C ALA A 106 -18.45 7.39 6.78
N VAL A 107 -17.54 6.41 6.92
CA VAL A 107 -17.83 5.14 7.59
C VAL A 107 -18.12 5.35 9.08
N LEU A 108 -17.35 6.20 9.75
CA LEU A 108 -17.59 6.56 11.16
C LEU A 108 -18.94 7.26 11.34
N TRP A 109 -19.27 8.19 10.45
CA TRP A 109 -20.54 8.89 10.49
C TRP A 109 -21.71 7.94 10.31
N GLY A 110 -21.68 7.10 9.26
CA GLY A 110 -22.72 6.10 9.05
C GLY A 110 -22.83 5.13 10.24
N GLY A 111 -21.70 4.65 10.75
CA GLY A 111 -21.63 3.75 11.90
C GLY A 111 -22.28 4.31 13.18
N VAL A 112 -22.11 5.60 13.45
CA VAL A 112 -22.60 6.26 14.68
C VAL A 112 -24.01 6.83 14.51
N PHE A 113 -24.31 7.46 13.38
CA PHE A 113 -25.53 8.26 13.19
C PHE A 113 -26.62 7.55 12.36
N ASP A 114 -26.26 6.72 11.38
CA ASP A 114 -27.23 6.04 10.51
C ASP A 114 -27.69 4.68 11.03
N GLY A 115 -27.27 4.28 12.24
CA GLY A 115 -27.76 3.07 12.89
C GLY A 115 -27.38 1.76 12.19
N ILE A 116 -26.52 1.80 11.18
CA ILE A 116 -25.79 0.62 10.64
C ILE A 116 -24.78 0.03 11.65
N GLY A 117 -24.72 0.62 12.84
CA GLY A 117 -23.83 0.27 13.94
C GLY A 117 -23.80 -1.21 14.26
N PHE A 118 -22.62 -1.60 14.77
CA PHE A 118 -22.18 -2.92 15.21
C PHE A 118 -23.27 -3.69 15.97
N HIS A 119 -24.18 -4.33 15.23
CA HIS A 119 -24.99 -5.41 15.77
C HIS A 119 -24.06 -6.61 15.89
N GLU A 120 -23.27 -6.63 16.96
CA GLU A 120 -22.47 -7.78 17.40
C GLU A 120 -23.43 -8.97 17.60
N ARG A 121 -23.73 -9.71 16.52
CA ARG A 121 -24.28 -11.07 16.62
C ARG A 121 -23.11 -11.96 17.01
N GLY A 122 -23.12 -12.34 18.28
CA GLY A 122 -22.05 -12.98 19.01
C GLY A 122 -21.32 -14.08 18.26
N ASP A 123 -20.01 -13.90 18.16
CA ASP A 123 -19.02 -14.89 18.59
C ASP A 123 -17.72 -14.11 18.85
N LEU A 124 -17.44 -13.81 20.12
CA LEU A 124 -16.21 -13.10 20.54
C LEU A 124 -14.94 -13.88 20.17
N TRP A 125 -15.08 -15.14 19.76
CA TRP A 125 -13.99 -16.06 19.54
C TRP A 125 -14.18 -16.86 18.24
N ASN A 126 -14.00 -16.19 17.11
CA ASN A 126 -13.97 -16.84 15.80
C ASN A 126 -12.54 -17.21 15.40
N TRP A 127 -12.11 -18.45 15.71
CA TRP A 127 -10.81 -18.99 15.29
C TRP A 127 -10.59 -18.93 13.78
N SER A 128 -11.66 -19.01 12.97
CA SER A 128 -11.58 -18.95 11.50
C SER A 128 -11.30 -17.54 10.98
N GLY A 129 -11.61 -16.49 11.76
CA GLY A 129 -11.34 -15.10 11.40
C GLY A 129 -9.97 -14.59 11.82
N ILE A 130 -9.31 -15.25 12.78
CA ILE A 130 -8.00 -14.84 13.30
C ILE A 130 -6.95 -14.70 12.18
N PRO A 131 -6.79 -15.68 11.25
CA PRO A 131 -5.79 -15.56 10.19
C PRO A 131 -6.00 -14.32 9.32
N THR A 132 -7.25 -13.99 8.99
CA THR A 132 -7.62 -12.83 8.18
C THR A 132 -7.36 -11.50 8.92
N THR A 133 -7.71 -11.43 10.20
CA THR A 133 -7.44 -10.22 11.01
C THR A 133 -5.94 -10.03 11.20
N VAL A 134 -5.20 -11.11 11.46
CA VAL A 134 -3.73 -11.05 11.58
C VAL A 134 -3.11 -10.63 10.26
N SER A 135 -3.55 -11.17 9.12
CA SER A 135 -3.00 -10.77 7.81
C SER A 135 -3.25 -9.30 7.52
N LEU A 136 -4.48 -8.80 7.76
CA LEU A 136 -4.81 -7.38 7.59
C LEU A 136 -3.99 -6.49 8.52
N PHE A 137 -3.81 -6.90 9.78
CA PHE A 137 -2.99 -6.16 10.73
C PHE A 137 -1.53 -6.11 10.29
N THR A 138 -0.95 -7.25 9.92
CA THR A 138 0.44 -7.33 9.43
C THR A 138 0.63 -6.54 8.14
N PHE A 139 -0.35 -6.56 7.23
CA PHE A 139 -0.33 -5.81 5.97
C PHE A 139 -0.10 -4.30 6.19
N CYS A 140 -0.71 -3.72 7.24
CA CYS A 140 -0.52 -2.33 7.61
C CYS A 140 0.96 -1.97 7.93
N PHE A 141 1.81 -2.95 8.24
CA PHE A 141 3.23 -2.74 8.55
C PHE A 141 4.19 -3.07 7.39
N LEU A 142 3.69 -3.49 6.22
CA LEU A 142 4.54 -3.82 5.05
C LEU A 142 5.25 -2.61 4.42
N GLY A 143 4.88 -1.39 4.80
CA GLY A 143 5.52 -0.17 4.29
C GLY A 143 7.02 -0.06 4.57
N HIS A 144 7.57 -0.83 5.51
CA HIS A 144 8.98 -0.77 5.87
C HIS A 144 9.91 -1.11 4.69
N ALA A 145 9.53 -2.05 3.84
CA ALA A 145 10.32 -2.52 2.68
C ALA A 145 10.64 -1.39 1.67
N ILE A 146 9.74 -0.41 1.53
CA ILE A 146 9.89 0.68 0.55
C ILE A 146 10.60 1.92 1.12
N PHE A 147 10.91 1.96 2.42
CA PHE A 147 11.47 3.15 3.08
C PHE A 147 12.82 3.62 2.50
N PRO A 148 13.82 2.75 2.25
CA PRO A 148 15.08 3.17 1.64
C PRO A 148 14.88 3.70 0.21
N THR A 149 13.96 3.10 -0.55
CA THR A 149 13.62 3.53 -1.90
C THR A 149 13.03 4.95 -1.89
N ILE A 150 12.09 5.23 -0.98
CA ILE A 150 11.50 6.57 -0.80
C ILE A 150 12.58 7.58 -0.36
N CYS A 151 13.40 7.24 0.63
CA CYS A 151 14.48 8.11 1.11
C CYS A 151 15.48 8.44 -0.01
N ASN A 152 15.83 7.45 -0.84
CA ASN A 152 16.73 7.67 -1.97
C ASN A 152 16.09 8.51 -3.09
N SER A 153 14.77 8.48 -3.23
CA SER A 153 13.98 9.25 -4.19
C SER A 153 13.72 10.70 -3.76
N MET A 154 13.96 11.05 -2.50
CA MET A 154 13.77 12.42 -2.00
C MET A 154 14.88 13.36 -2.49
N GLU A 155 14.47 14.55 -2.98
CA GLU A 155 15.40 15.61 -3.39
C GLU A 155 16.32 16.04 -2.22
N LYS A 156 15.77 16.11 -1.00
CA LYS A 156 16.49 16.45 0.23
C LYS A 156 16.43 15.32 1.25
N LYS A 157 17.36 14.35 1.12
CA LYS A 157 17.46 13.17 2.01
C LYS A 157 17.53 13.52 3.51
N SER A 158 18.09 14.67 3.86
CA SER A 158 18.16 15.17 5.25
C SER A 158 16.81 15.49 5.88
N GLN A 159 15.73 15.57 5.09
CA GLN A 159 14.37 15.80 5.57
C GLN A 159 13.64 14.49 5.91
N PHE A 160 14.13 13.33 5.47
CA PHE A 160 13.48 12.03 5.73
C PHE A 160 13.28 11.76 7.24
N PRO A 161 14.25 12.06 8.13
CA PRO A 161 14.03 11.91 9.57
C PRO A 161 12.93 12.80 10.13
N ARG A 162 12.63 13.96 9.52
CA ARG A 162 11.50 14.82 9.96
C ARG A 162 10.14 14.22 9.60
N VAL A 163 10.09 13.43 8.53
CA VAL A 163 8.88 12.73 8.07
C VAL A 163 8.67 11.45 8.88
N CYS A 164 9.73 10.69 9.16
CA CYS A 164 9.65 9.48 9.99
C CYS A 164 9.56 9.74 11.49
N HIS A 165 10.24 10.77 11.99
CA HIS A 165 10.19 11.18 13.39
C HIS A 165 9.73 12.64 13.43
N SER A 166 8.49 12.85 13.88
CA SER A 166 8.05 14.17 14.33
C SER A 166 8.81 14.55 15.61
N LYS A 167 10.10 14.88 15.50
CA LYS A 167 10.87 15.47 16.57
C LYS A 167 10.85 17.00 16.40
N PRO A 168 10.33 17.76 17.37
CA PRO A 168 10.33 19.21 17.30
C PRO A 168 11.78 19.71 17.26
N ARG A 169 11.99 20.69 16.39
CA ARG A 169 13.29 21.29 16.10
C ARG A 169 13.66 22.20 17.28
N HIS A 170 14.59 21.78 18.13
CA HIS A 170 15.34 22.77 18.92
C HIS A 170 16.35 23.43 17.99
N SER A 171 16.16 24.72 17.75
CA SER A 171 17.16 25.59 17.11
C SER A 171 18.37 25.73 18.02
N GLN A 172 19.56 25.45 17.49
CA GLN A 172 20.78 26.19 17.76
C GLN A 172 21.48 26.42 16.42
#